data_AF-A0A4C1ZQU0-F1
#
_entry.id   AF-A0A4C1ZQU0-F1
#
_cell.length_a   1.000
_cell.length_b   1.000
_cell.length_c   1.000
_cell.angle_alpha   90.00
_cell.angle_beta   90.00
_cell.angle_gamma   90.00
#
_symmetry.space_group_name_H-M   'P 1'
#
loop_
_entity.id
_entity.type
_entity.pdbx_description
1 polymer ?
#
loop_
_entity_poly.entity_id
_entity_poly.type
_entity_poly.pdbx_seq_one_letter_code
_entity_poly.pdbx_strand_id
1 'polypeptide(L)'
;MQGVAGMMTDKNDGRFKVGLLWRNDDIYLPNNYDAAMNHLVKLERRLDRDSELKKAYLQQMQHMVQSRYAVVTPESTTPNRTWYMLHFAVVNLSKPKPRIVHDAAAKAHDTNLSFYMR
;
A
#
# COMPACT_ATOMS: atom_id res chain seq x y z
N MET A 1 -2.07 31.93 14.81
CA MET A 1 -0.99 32.21 13.84
C MET A 1 -0.14 30.96 13.71
N GLN A 2 0.08 30.53 12.45
CA GLN A 2 1.17 29.67 11.94
C GLN A 2 1.29 28.25 12.56
N GLY A 3 1.52 27.17 11.80
CA GLY A 3 2.23 27.09 10.53
C GLY A 3 1.77 25.96 9.62
N VAL A 4 2.17 26.14 8.37
CA VAL A 4 1.94 25.29 7.22
C VAL A 4 2.85 24.06 7.33
N ALA A 5 2.29 22.87 7.46
CA ALA A 5 2.98 21.62 7.15
C ALA A 5 2.33 21.07 5.88
N GLY A 6 2.98 20.88 4.74
CA GLY A 6 4.37 21.03 4.34
C GLY A 6 4.39 20.43 2.94
N MET A 7 4.20 21.25 1.91
CA MET A 7 4.38 20.80 0.53
C MET A 7 5.87 20.59 0.32
N MET A 8 6.35 19.37 0.52
CA MET A 8 7.72 19.00 0.16
C MET A 8 7.75 18.69 -1.34
N THR A 9 8.04 19.72 -2.12
CA THR A 9 8.49 19.59 -3.51
C THR A 9 9.90 19.01 -3.50
N ASP A 10 10.07 17.83 -4.09
CA ASP A 10 11.41 17.39 -4.49
C ASP A 10 11.82 18.26 -5.69
N LYS A 11 12.88 19.07 -5.51
CA LYS A 11 13.32 20.09 -6.47
C LYS A 11 13.84 19.54 -7.81
N ASN A 12 13.85 18.22 -8.01
CA ASN A 12 14.43 17.61 -9.21
C ASN A 12 13.43 17.01 -10.21
N ASP A 13 12.16 16.77 -9.83
CA ASP A 13 11.25 15.96 -10.68
C ASP A 13 9.81 16.54 -10.81
N GLY A 14 9.55 17.74 -10.25
CA GLY A 14 8.24 18.40 -10.32
C GLY A 14 7.10 17.68 -9.57
N ARG A 15 7.43 16.71 -8.70
CA ARG A 15 6.46 15.92 -7.93
C ARG A 15 6.39 16.38 -6.48
N PHE A 16 5.17 16.45 -5.97
CA PHE A 16 4.90 16.70 -4.56
C PHE A 16 5.03 15.39 -3.77
N LYS A 17 5.85 15.40 -2.73
CA LYS A 17 5.90 14.35 -1.71
C LYS A 17 5.18 14.88 -0.48
N VAL A 18 4.27 14.09 0.06
CA VAL A 18 3.54 14.42 1.29
C VAL A 18 3.72 13.25 2.25
N GLY A 19 4.05 13.54 3.50
CA GLY A 19 4.07 12.51 4.54
C GLY A 19 2.66 11.97 4.79
N LEU A 20 2.57 10.73 5.27
CA LEU A 20 1.29 10.21 5.75
C LEU A 20 0.76 11.11 6.88
N LEU A 21 -0.54 11.42 6.81
CA LEU A 21 -1.22 12.21 7.83
C LEU A 21 -1.44 11.34 9.05
N TRP A 22 -0.49 11.36 9.97
CA TRP A 22 -0.52 10.64 11.22
C TRP A 22 -1.44 11.34 12.23
N ARG A 23 -2.16 10.57 13.07
CA ARG A 23 -2.98 11.13 14.16
C ARG A 23 -2.13 11.75 15.26
N ASN A 24 -1.05 11.07 15.63
CA ASN A 24 -0.08 11.47 16.64
C ASN A 24 1.33 11.41 16.02
N ASP A 25 2.29 12.18 16.54
CA ASP A 25 3.68 12.10 16.06
C ASP A 25 4.40 10.84 16.56
N ASP A 26 4.06 10.39 17.77
CA ASP A 26 4.59 9.19 18.43
C ASP A 26 3.71 7.97 18.15
N ILE A 27 3.73 7.50 16.91
CA ILE A 27 3.01 6.27 16.52
C ILE A 27 3.88 5.05 16.73
N TYR A 28 3.28 4.04 17.34
CA TYR A 28 3.78 2.69 17.40
C TYR A 28 2.89 1.78 16.55
N LEU A 29 3.43 1.30 15.43
CA LEU A 29 2.79 0.30 14.59
C LEU A 29 3.27 -1.10 15.01
N PRO A 30 2.37 -2.01 15.44
CA PRO A 30 2.77 -3.38 15.71
C PRO A 30 3.16 -4.06 14.39
N ASN A 31 4.13 -4.97 14.45
CA ASN A 31 4.58 -5.72 13.29
C ASN A 31 3.46 -6.65 12.78
N ASN A 32 2.93 -6.38 11.58
CA ASN A 32 1.87 -7.18 10.96
C ASN A 32 2.37 -8.12 9.84
N TYR A 33 3.68 -8.38 9.79
CA TYR A 33 4.31 -9.15 8.70
C TYR A 33 3.68 -10.52 8.49
N ASP A 34 3.49 -11.31 9.55
CA ASP A 34 2.93 -12.67 9.42
C ASP A 34 1.50 -12.66 8.86
N ALA A 35 0.69 -11.69 9.26
CA ALA A 35 -0.66 -11.52 8.73
C ALA A 35 -0.62 -11.13 7.24
N ALA A 36 0.29 -10.22 6.87
CA ALA A 36 0.46 -9.78 5.50
C ALA A 36 1.00 -10.90 4.59
N MET A 37 1.96 -11.68 5.07
CA MET A 37 2.52 -12.83 4.35
C MET A 37 1.45 -13.90 4.10
N ASN A 38 0.68 -14.27 5.12
CA ASN A 38 -0.42 -15.22 4.97
C ASN A 38 -1.48 -14.75 3.97
N HIS A 39 -1.75 -13.44 3.93
CA HIS A 39 -2.65 -12.86 2.93
C HIS A 39 -2.05 -12.92 1.53
N LEU A 40 -0.76 -12.59 1.37
CA LEU A 40 -0.06 -12.64 0.09
C LEU A 40 -0.12 -14.05 -0.51
N VAL A 41 0.18 -15.09 0.28
CA VAL A 41 0.10 -16.50 -0.18
C VAL A 41 -1.31 -16.85 -0.65
N LYS A 42 -2.36 -16.36 0.03
CA LYS A 42 -3.76 -16.58 -0.40
C LYS A 42 -4.08 -15.85 -1.71
N LEU A 43 -3.57 -14.63 -1.87
CA LEU A 43 -3.71 -13.88 -3.11
C LEU A 43 -3.03 -14.61 -4.27
N GLU A 44 -1.79 -15.04 -4.09
CA GLU A 44 -1.05 -15.78 -5.11
C GLU A 44 -1.79 -17.06 -5.54
N ARG A 45 -2.26 -17.86 -4.57
CA ARG A 45 -3.09 -19.04 -4.86
C ARG A 45 -4.36 -18.72 -5.64
N ARG A 46 -4.98 -17.56 -5.39
CA ARG A 46 -6.15 -17.11 -6.16
C ARG A 46 -5.76 -16.72 -7.59
N LEU A 47 -4.66 -15.99 -7.76
CA LEU A 47 -4.15 -15.60 -9.07
C LEU A 47 -3.70 -16.82 -9.88
N ASP A 48 -3.10 -17.83 -9.26
CA ASP A 48 -2.67 -19.04 -9.95
C ASP A 48 -3.84 -19.87 -10.52
N ARG A 49 -5.03 -19.77 -9.91
CA ARG A 49 -6.24 -20.42 -10.41
C ARG A 49 -6.89 -19.67 -11.57
N ASP A 50 -6.60 -18.40 -11.74
CA ASP A 50 -7.20 -17.52 -12.74
C ASP A 50 -6.10 -16.79 -13.54
N SER A 51 -5.69 -17.43 -14.63
CA SER A 51 -4.58 -16.95 -15.46
C SER A 51 -4.84 -15.58 -16.09
N GLU A 52 -6.10 -15.25 -16.42
CA GLU A 52 -6.47 -13.97 -17.01
C GLU A 52 -6.37 -12.86 -15.96
N LEU A 53 -6.92 -13.10 -14.77
CA LEU A 53 -6.79 -12.18 -13.64
C LEU A 53 -5.33 -11.97 -13.27
N LYS A 54 -4.52 -13.04 -13.20
CA LYS A 54 -3.08 -12.95 -12.90
C LYS A 54 -2.35 -12.06 -13.89
N LYS A 55 -2.58 -12.24 -15.19
CA LYS A 55 -1.96 -11.42 -16.24
C LYS A 55 -2.32 -9.94 -16.06
N ALA A 56 -3.61 -9.63 -15.89
CA ALA A 56 -4.07 -8.25 -15.71
C ALA A 56 -3.56 -7.63 -14.40
N TYR A 57 -3.45 -8.44 -13.33
CA TYR A 57 -2.91 -8.04 -12.04
C TYR A 57 -1.44 -7.61 -12.16
N LEU A 58 -0.61 -8.47 -12.75
CA LEU A 58 0.82 -8.21 -12.92
C LEU A 58 1.08 -6.99 -13.80
N GLN A 59 0.30 -6.82 -14.88
CA GLN A 59 0.38 -5.63 -15.73
C GLN A 59 0.10 -4.34 -14.95
N GLN A 60 -0.90 -4.35 -14.05
CA GLN A 60 -1.23 -3.18 -13.24
C GLN A 60 -0.16 -2.91 -12.16
N MET A 61 0.40 -3.94 -11.53
CA MET A 61 1.53 -3.79 -10.60
C MET A 61 2.75 -3.19 -11.30
N GLN A 62 3.11 -3.71 -12.48
CA GLN A 62 4.21 -3.21 -13.29
C GLN A 62 3.99 -1.75 -13.70
N HIS A 63 2.77 -1.39 -14.10
CA HIS A 63 2.41 -0.01 -14.44
C HIS A 63 2.57 0.95 -13.26
N MET A 64 2.25 0.53 -12.02
CA MET A 64 2.44 1.36 -10.83
C MET A 64 3.91 1.67 -10.57
N VAL A 65 4.80 0.68 -10.78
CA VAL A 65 6.25 0.86 -10.64
C VAL A 65 6.81 1.74 -11.77
N GLN A 66 6.43 1.46 -13.02
CA GLN A 66 6.89 2.24 -14.19
C GLN A 66 6.45 3.71 -14.14
N SER A 67 5.23 3.97 -13.67
CA SER A 67 4.71 5.34 -13.49
C SER A 67 5.31 6.04 -12.26
N ARG A 68 6.14 5.33 -11.47
CA ARG A 68 6.69 5.78 -10.19
C ARG A 68 5.61 6.17 -9.18
N TYR A 69 4.47 5.48 -9.20
CA TYR A 69 3.46 5.54 -8.14
C TYR A 69 3.83 4.62 -6.96
N ALA A 70 4.57 3.56 -7.25
CA ALA A 70 5.19 2.67 -6.27
C ALA A 70 6.69 2.56 -6.56
N VAL A 71 7.48 2.32 -5.52
CA VAL A 71 8.92 2.07 -5.61
C VAL A 71 9.21 0.79 -4.83
N VAL A 72 10.23 0.05 -5.25
CA VAL A 72 10.72 -1.11 -4.49
C VAL A 72 11.28 -0.60 -3.16
N THR A 73 10.72 -1.09 -2.06
CA THR A 73 11.16 -0.74 -0.70
C THR A 73 12.56 -1.31 -0.44
N PRO A 74 13.47 -0.58 0.23
CA PRO A 74 14.72 -1.16 0.71
C PRO A 74 14.46 -2.30 1.70
N GLU A 75 15.40 -3.23 1.83
CA GLU A 75 15.27 -4.35 2.79
C GLU A 75 15.26 -3.89 4.25
N SER A 76 15.81 -2.70 4.52
CA SER A 76 15.77 -2.10 5.85
C SER A 76 14.35 -1.61 6.19
N THR A 77 13.81 -2.10 7.30
CA THR A 77 12.57 -1.61 7.88
C THR A 77 12.87 -0.62 9.00
N THR A 78 11.95 0.33 9.22
CA THR A 78 12.02 1.22 10.38
C THR A 78 11.22 0.58 11.50
N PRO A 79 11.85 0.16 12.61
CA PRO A 79 11.14 -0.44 13.73
C PRO A 79 9.97 0.44 14.17
N ASN A 80 8.83 -0.18 14.45
CA ASN A 80 7.60 0.46 14.94
C ASN A 80 6.99 1.52 14.01
N ARG A 81 7.51 1.68 12.79
CA ARG A 81 6.97 2.58 11.74
C ARG A 81 6.73 1.87 10.40
N THR A 82 6.79 0.54 10.38
CA THR A 82 6.51 -0.26 9.19
C THR A 82 5.17 -0.98 9.33
N TRP A 83 4.31 -0.83 8.33
CA TRP A 83 3.06 -1.58 8.19
C TRP A 83 2.93 -2.11 6.77
N TYR A 84 2.69 -3.42 6.64
CA TYR A 84 2.49 -4.06 5.36
C TYR A 84 1.02 -3.96 4.96
N MET A 85 0.72 -3.17 3.93
CA MET A 85 -0.64 -3.05 3.41
C MET A 85 -1.02 -4.28 2.59
N LEU A 86 -2.19 -4.83 2.87
CA LEU A 86 -2.76 -5.89 2.04
C LEU A 86 -3.22 -5.28 0.72
N HIS A 87 -3.19 -6.08 -0.34
CA HIS A 87 -3.72 -5.66 -1.62
C HIS A 87 -4.52 -6.77 -2.29
N PHE A 88 -5.55 -6.39 -3.04
CA PHE A 88 -6.38 -7.34 -3.78
C PHE A 88 -6.97 -6.71 -5.04
N ALA A 89 -7.36 -7.56 -6.00
CA ALA A 89 -8.05 -7.11 -7.19
C ALA A 89 -9.56 -7.08 -7.01
N VAL A 90 -10.17 -5.96 -7.40
CA VAL A 90 -11.60 -5.81 -7.61
C VAL A 90 -11.86 -5.78 -9.11
N VAL A 91 -12.62 -6.76 -9.59
CA VAL A 91 -13.06 -6.85 -10.98
C VAL A 91 -14.46 -6.27 -11.09
N ASN A 92 -14.67 -5.37 -12.04
CA ASN A 92 -16.00 -4.85 -12.36
C ASN A 92 -16.44 -5.50 -13.68
N LEU A 93 -17.63 -6.10 -13.70
CA LEU A 93 -18.18 -6.74 -14.90
C LEU A 93 -18.30 -5.78 -16.09
N SER A 94 -18.50 -4.48 -15.84
CA SER A 94 -18.62 -3.46 -16.87
C SER A 94 -17.27 -2.91 -17.36
N LYS A 95 -16.15 -3.19 -16.66
CA LYS A 95 -14.83 -2.69 -17.05
C LYS A 95 -13.80 -3.82 -17.05
N PRO A 96 -13.15 -4.13 -18.19
CA PRO A 96 -12.28 -5.30 -18.30
C PRO A 96 -10.98 -5.20 -17.49
N LYS A 97 -10.66 -4.04 -16.91
CA LYS A 97 -9.42 -3.81 -16.17
C LYS A 97 -9.64 -3.89 -14.65
N PRO A 98 -9.01 -4.85 -13.94
CA PRO A 98 -9.11 -4.93 -12.48
C PRO A 98 -8.47 -3.72 -11.82
N ARG A 99 -9.05 -3.28 -10.71
CA ARG A 99 -8.45 -2.26 -9.82
C ARG A 99 -7.75 -2.96 -8.68
N ILE A 100 -6.48 -2.61 -8.46
CA ILE A 100 -5.74 -3.04 -7.28
C ILE A 100 -6.08 -2.08 -6.15
N VAL A 101 -6.66 -2.62 -5.09
CA VAL A 101 -6.99 -1.90 -3.87
C VAL A 101 -5.91 -2.20 -2.84
N HIS A 102 -5.38 -1.16 -2.20
CA HIS A 102 -4.53 -1.27 -1.01
C HIS A 102 -5.40 -1.05 0.21
N ASP A 103 -5.53 -2.07 1.05
CA ASP A 103 -6.45 -2.07 2.17
C ASP A 103 -5.77 -1.64 3.46
N ALA A 104 -5.92 -0.35 3.80
CA ALA A 104 -5.46 0.21 5.07
C ALA A 104 -6.39 -0.10 6.25
N ALA A 105 -7.61 -0.59 6.00
CA ALA A 105 -8.59 -0.93 7.01
C ALA A 105 -8.51 -2.41 7.44
N ALA A 106 -7.74 -3.22 6.70
CA ALA A 106 -7.45 -4.61 7.03
C ALA A 106 -6.91 -4.75 8.46
N LYS A 107 -7.57 -5.60 9.25
CA LYS A 107 -7.23 -5.82 10.65
C LYS A 107 -6.03 -6.76 10.81
N ALA A 108 -5.10 -6.39 11.68
CA ALA A 108 -4.05 -7.24 12.21
C ALA A 108 -3.79 -6.86 13.67
N HIS A 109 -3.61 -7.84 14.56
CA HIS A 109 -3.39 -7.61 16.00
C HIS A 109 -4.43 -6.66 16.63
N ASP A 110 -5.71 -6.86 16.30
CA ASP A 110 -6.85 -6.04 16.76
C ASP A 110 -6.81 -4.54 16.38
N THR A 111 -5.90 -4.13 15.50
CA THR A 111 -5.80 -2.77 14.96
C THR A 111 -5.74 -2.78 13.43
N ASN A 112 -5.67 -1.61 12.80
CA ASN A 112 -5.38 -1.43 11.37
C ASN A 112 -4.66 -0.11 11.13
N LEU A 113 -4.12 0.10 9.93
CA LEU A 113 -3.37 1.32 9.63
C LEU A 113 -4.25 2.58 9.66
N SER A 114 -5.51 2.48 9.21
CA SER A 114 -6.44 3.63 9.23
C SER A 114 -6.69 4.19 10.63
N PHE A 115 -6.55 3.36 11.68
CA PHE A 115 -6.65 3.79 13.07
C PHE A 115 -5.56 4.81 13.46
N TYR A 116 -4.40 4.78 12.81
CA TYR A 116 -3.27 5.66 13.08
C TYR A 116 -3.22 6.89 12.16
N MET A 117 -4.10 6.96 11.16
CA MET A 117 -4.16 8.04 10.17
C MET A 117 -5.25 9.07 10.50
N ARG A 118 -4.97 10.34 10.26
CA ARG A 118 -5.84 11.49 10.53
C ARG A 118 -6.86 11.73 9.42
#